data_AF-A0A0F2RU85-F1
#
_entry.id   AF-A0A0F2RU85-F1
#
_cell.length_a   1.000
_cell.length_b   1.000
_cell.length_c   1.000
_cell.angle_alpha   90.00
_cell.angle_beta   90.00
_cell.angle_gamma   90.00
#
_symmetry.space_group_name_H-M   'P 1'
#
loop_
_entity.id
_entity.type
_entity.pdbx_description
1 polymer ?
#
loop_
_entity_poly.entity_id
_entity_poly.type
_entity_poly.pdbx_seq_one_letter_code
_entity_poly.pdbx_strand_id
1 'polypeptide(L)'
;MIENWADFFWLLDQGRRLEGDALGGMVHCPWTAPAKPALRRPGFTLWDYGGVGGGGGRPFLLVPAPIKRPYIWDLSPEVSVVRTTSEAHAPRWRPFLIDWAPPDGQLPADTDLEAMVLMVTEAARSVASLTGHPPVVAGHSLGGTLTALAAAL
;
A
#
# COMPACT_ATOMS: atom_id res chain seq x y z
N MET A 1 5.45 -9.85 39.91
CA MET A 1 4.17 -10.05 39.18
C MET A 1 4.08 -8.91 38.19
N ILE A 2 3.88 -9.15 36.90
CA ILE A 2 3.70 -8.06 35.93
C ILE A 2 2.32 -7.48 36.18
N GLU A 3 2.24 -6.27 36.73
CA GLU A 3 0.97 -5.64 37.15
C GLU A 3 0.24 -4.96 35.98
N ASN A 4 0.92 -4.70 34.86
CA ASN A 4 0.30 -4.14 33.66
C ASN A 4 0.78 -4.83 32.38
N TRP A 5 -0.05 -5.73 31.86
CA TRP A 5 0.21 -6.44 30.61
C TRP A 5 0.19 -5.53 29.38
N ALA A 6 -0.61 -4.45 29.38
CA ALA A 6 -0.70 -3.55 28.25
C ALA A 6 0.62 -2.79 28.03
N ASP A 7 1.21 -2.26 29.11
CA ASP A 7 2.50 -1.58 29.06
C ASP A 7 3.62 -2.54 28.67
N PHE A 8 3.56 -3.78 29.16
CA PHE A 8 4.52 -4.82 28.78
C PHE A 8 4.48 -5.12 27.27
N PHE A 9 3.29 -5.35 26.70
CA PHE A 9 3.16 -5.60 25.25
C PHE A 9 3.49 -4.37 24.41
N TRP A 10 3.14 -3.18 24.88
CA TRP A 10 3.52 -1.93 24.22
C TRP A 10 5.04 -1.79 24.18
N LEU A 11 5.75 -2.01 25.29
CA LEU A 11 7.20 -1.94 25.37
C LEU A 11 7.87 -2.97 24.44
N LEU A 12 7.34 -4.20 24.38
CA LEU A 12 7.80 -5.22 23.44
C LEU A 12 7.58 -4.78 21.97
N ASP A 13 6.43 -4.17 21.65
CA ASP A 13 6.17 -3.66 20.30
C ASP A 13 7.12 -2.51 19.91
N GLN A 14 7.41 -1.60 20.84
CA GLN A 14 8.39 -0.54 20.62
C GLN A 14 9.79 -1.12 20.38
N GLY A 15 10.21 -2.10 21.18
CA GLY A 15 11.49 -2.81 20.98
C GLY A 15 11.58 -3.45 19.59
N ARG A 16 10.52 -4.17 19.19
CA ARG A 16 10.41 -4.80 17.86
C ARG A 16 10.50 -3.79 16.71
N ARG A 17 9.89 -2.60 16.86
CA ARG A 17 9.93 -1.53 15.85
C ARG A 17 11.33 -0.95 15.72
N LEU A 18 11.95 -0.61 16.85
CA LEU A 18 13.31 -0.06 16.87
C LEU A 18 14.33 -1.02 16.26
N GLU A 19 14.23 -2.32 16.58
CA GLU A 19 15.06 -3.35 15.96
C GLU A 19 14.85 -3.41 14.44
N GLY A 20 13.58 -3.39 14.00
CA GLY A 20 13.23 -3.37 12.58
C GLY A 20 13.78 -2.15 11.84
N ASP A 21 13.68 -0.96 12.44
CA ASP A 21 14.19 0.30 11.88
C ASP A 21 15.72 0.31 11.83
N ALA A 22 16.39 -0.20 12.87
CA ALA A 22 17.84 -0.33 12.92
C ALA A 22 18.36 -1.30 11.85
N LEU A 23 17.73 -2.47 11.71
CA LEU A 23 18.04 -3.45 10.66
C LEU A 23 17.75 -2.86 9.26
N GLY A 24 16.66 -2.11 9.12
CA GLY A 24 16.36 -1.37 7.89
C GLY A 24 17.50 -0.43 7.50
N GLY A 25 18.04 0.34 8.45
CA GLY A 25 19.18 1.23 8.22
C GLY A 25 20.49 0.54 7.78
N MET A 26 20.59 -0.79 7.91
CA MET A 26 21.78 -1.58 7.59
C MET A 26 21.53 -2.51 6.40
N VAL A 27 21.85 -2.11 5.17
CA VAL A 27 21.86 -2.94 3.92
C VAL A 27 20.54 -3.68 3.57
N HIS A 28 19.58 -3.79 4.49
CA HIS A 28 18.30 -4.48 4.38
C HIS A 28 17.12 -3.51 4.15
N CYS A 29 17.43 -2.27 3.75
CA CYS A 29 16.41 -1.35 3.26
C CYS A 29 15.67 -1.96 2.05
N PRO A 30 14.34 -1.80 1.96
CA PRO A 30 13.61 -2.13 0.74
C PRO A 30 14.21 -1.39 -0.47
N TRP A 31 14.46 -2.12 -1.55
CA TRP A 31 14.92 -1.58 -2.82
C TRP A 31 13.74 -1.38 -3.78
N THR A 32 12.88 -0.44 -3.40
CA THR A 32 11.64 -0.13 -4.12
C THR A 32 11.92 0.51 -5.48
N ALA A 33 11.05 0.25 -6.45
CA ALA A 33 10.99 0.96 -7.71
C ALA A 33 10.64 2.45 -7.51
N PRO A 34 11.10 3.33 -8.42
CA PRO A 34 10.72 4.74 -8.36
C PRO A 34 9.22 4.89 -8.58
N ALA A 35 8.57 5.63 -7.67
CA ALA A 35 7.15 5.95 -7.72
C ALA A 35 6.91 7.46 -7.56
N LYS A 36 5.79 7.94 -8.07
CA LYS A 36 5.32 9.32 -7.86
C LYS A 36 4.01 9.29 -7.08
N PRO A 37 3.75 10.25 -6.17
CA PRO A 37 2.45 10.31 -5.50
C PRO A 37 1.39 10.77 -6.51
N ALA A 38 0.40 9.92 -6.79
CA ALA A 38 -0.75 10.23 -7.63
C ALA A 38 -1.86 10.95 -6.84
N LEU A 39 -2.04 10.57 -5.57
CA LEU A 39 -3.03 11.16 -4.66
C LEU A 39 -2.50 11.11 -3.23
N ARG A 40 -2.74 12.16 -2.46
CA ARG A 40 -2.51 12.17 -1.01
C ARG A 40 -3.78 12.62 -0.30
N ARG A 41 -4.17 11.84 0.72
CA ARG A 41 -5.30 12.12 1.60
C ARG A 41 -4.92 11.81 3.05
N PRO A 42 -5.63 12.37 4.03
CA PRO A 42 -5.67 11.76 5.35
C PRO A 42 -6.02 10.27 5.20
N GLY A 43 -5.26 9.40 5.86
CA GLY A 43 -5.44 7.95 5.83
C GLY A 43 -4.70 7.18 4.75
N PHE A 44 -4.34 7.77 3.60
CA PHE A 44 -3.53 7.06 2.59
C PHE A 44 -2.80 7.96 1.59
N THR A 45 -1.72 7.42 1.02
CA THR A 45 -1.08 7.91 -0.21
C THR A 45 -1.30 6.88 -1.32
N LEU A 46 -1.64 7.33 -2.52
CA LEU A 46 -1.66 6.51 -3.73
C LEU A 46 -0.36 6.74 -4.50
N TRP A 47 0.41 5.69 -4.70
CA TRP A 47 1.64 5.71 -5.50
C TRP A 47 1.36 5.28 -6.93
N ASP A 48 1.98 5.95 -7.90
CA ASP A 48 1.96 5.62 -9.33
C ASP A 48 3.34 5.19 -9.79
N TYR A 49 3.41 3.96 -10.33
CA TYR A 49 4.62 3.34 -10.83
C TYR A 49 4.71 3.38 -12.36
N GLY A 50 3.94 4.25 -13.03
CA GLY A 50 3.93 4.39 -14.48
C GLY A 50 5.25 4.85 -15.13
N GLY A 51 6.31 5.08 -14.36
CA GLY A 51 7.68 5.25 -14.87
C GLY A 51 8.48 3.95 -14.96
N VAL A 52 7.99 2.86 -14.38
CA VAL A 52 8.67 1.55 -14.34
C VAL A 52 8.37 0.78 -15.63
N GLY A 53 9.37 0.08 -16.18
CA GLY A 53 9.19 -0.79 -17.35
C GLY A 53 8.98 -0.07 -18.69
N GLY A 54 9.20 1.24 -18.79
CA GLY A 54 9.02 2.02 -20.03
C GLY A 54 7.69 2.77 -20.15
N GLY A 55 6.84 2.66 -19.13
CA GLY A 55 5.59 3.43 -19.00
C GLY A 55 4.41 2.91 -19.82
N GLY A 56 3.24 3.49 -19.54
CA GLY A 56 1.96 3.02 -20.10
C GLY A 56 1.47 1.71 -19.49
N GLY A 57 0.58 1.01 -20.19
CA GLY A 57 -0.04 -0.23 -19.70
C GLY A 57 -1.43 -0.03 -19.11
N ARG A 58 -2.13 -1.14 -18.87
CA ARG A 58 -3.47 -1.12 -18.28
C ARG A 58 -3.38 -0.74 -16.79
N PRO A 59 -4.23 0.16 -16.27
CA PRO A 59 -4.19 0.54 -14.86
C PRO A 59 -4.45 -0.67 -13.96
N PHE A 60 -3.59 -0.86 -12.96
CA PHE A 60 -3.67 -1.93 -11.98
C PHE A 60 -3.52 -1.37 -10.56
N LEU A 61 -4.57 -1.45 -9.74
CA LEU A 61 -4.57 -0.92 -8.37
C LEU A 61 -4.36 -2.04 -7.36
N LEU A 62 -3.26 -1.96 -6.61
CA LEU A 62 -2.94 -2.82 -5.48
C LEU A 62 -3.47 -2.21 -4.18
N VAL A 63 -4.27 -3.00 -3.45
CA VAL A 63 -4.85 -2.63 -2.15
C VAL A 63 -4.29 -3.56 -1.07
N PRO A 64 -3.20 -3.19 -0.37
CA PRO A 64 -2.66 -4.01 0.71
C PRO A 64 -3.57 -3.98 1.94
N ALA A 65 -3.37 -4.93 2.85
CA ALA A 65 -3.95 -4.82 4.19
C ALA A 65 -3.31 -3.64 4.96
N PRO A 66 -4.09 -2.84 5.70
CA PRO A 66 -3.63 -1.68 6.49
C PRO A 66 -2.89 -2.06 7.78
N ILE A 67 -2.13 -3.15 7.72
CA ILE A 67 -1.33 -3.69 8.82
C ILE A 67 0.15 -3.75 8.41
N LYS A 68 0.44 -3.86 7.11
CA LYS A 68 1.80 -3.97 6.56
C LYS A 68 2.14 -2.70 5.79
N ARG A 69 3.43 -2.34 5.77
CA ARG A 69 3.93 -1.27 4.92
C ARG A 69 3.81 -1.66 3.43
N PRO A 70 3.60 -0.69 2.52
CA PRO A 70 3.35 -0.95 1.11
C PRO A 70 4.53 -1.63 0.41
N TYR A 71 5.75 -1.42 0.90
CA TYR A 71 6.97 -1.95 0.29
C TYR A 71 6.98 -3.47 0.20
N ILE A 72 6.11 -4.21 0.90
CA ILE A 72 6.01 -5.67 0.74
C ILE A 72 5.69 -6.09 -0.71
N TRP A 73 5.09 -5.19 -1.49
CA TRP A 73 4.79 -5.38 -2.91
C TRP A 73 5.95 -4.99 -3.85
N ASP A 74 7.03 -4.47 -3.28
CA ASP A 74 8.15 -3.88 -4.01
C ASP A 74 9.45 -3.93 -3.15
N LEU A 75 9.71 -5.09 -2.54
CA LEU A 75 10.81 -5.28 -1.57
C LEU A 75 12.19 -5.21 -2.20
N SER A 76 12.38 -5.92 -3.30
CA SER A 76 13.61 -5.96 -4.09
C SER A 76 13.25 -6.25 -5.54
N PRO A 77 14.14 -5.98 -6.51
CA PRO A 77 13.87 -6.24 -7.91
C PRO A 77 13.39 -7.66 -8.21
N GLU A 78 13.94 -8.66 -7.51
CA GLU A 78 13.71 -10.08 -7.76
C GLU A 78 12.31 -10.56 -7.33
N VAL A 79 11.67 -9.87 -6.38
CA VAL A 79 10.37 -10.26 -5.82
C VAL A 79 9.32 -9.15 -5.90
N SER A 80 9.62 -8.06 -6.61
CA SER A 80 8.73 -6.92 -6.76
C SER A 80 7.56 -7.25 -7.69
N VAL A 81 6.36 -7.25 -7.12
CA VAL A 81 5.11 -7.42 -7.87
C VAL A 81 4.90 -6.22 -8.80
N VAL A 82 5.25 -5.02 -8.34
CA VAL A 82 5.18 -3.79 -9.15
C VAL A 82 6.06 -3.91 -10.40
N ARG A 83 7.34 -4.28 -10.26
CA ARG A 83 8.24 -4.43 -11.41
C ARG A 83 7.78 -5.54 -12.33
N THR A 84 7.47 -6.71 -11.77
CA THR A 84 7.02 -7.88 -12.52
C THR A 84 5.80 -7.56 -13.39
N THR A 85 4.82 -6.82 -12.86
CA THR A 85 3.61 -6.45 -13.60
C THR A 85 3.85 -5.32 -14.62
N SER A 86 4.71 -4.35 -14.29
CA SER A 86 5.12 -3.28 -15.22
C SER A 86 5.95 -3.79 -16.40
N GLU A 87 6.81 -4.79 -16.18
CA GLU A 87 7.75 -5.32 -17.16
C GLU A 87 7.18 -6.53 -17.95
N ALA A 88 5.99 -7.00 -17.58
CA ALA A 88 5.29 -8.07 -18.28
C ALA A 88 5.10 -7.74 -19.78
N HIS A 89 5.34 -8.74 -20.63
CA HIS A 89 5.30 -8.55 -22.09
C HIS A 89 3.87 -8.39 -22.62
N ALA A 90 2.92 -9.18 -22.11
CA ALA A 90 1.50 -9.05 -22.42
C ALA A 90 0.62 -9.77 -21.37
N PRO A 91 -0.42 -9.12 -20.81
CA PRO A 91 -0.64 -7.67 -20.82
C PRO A 91 0.40 -6.94 -19.95
N ARG A 92 0.85 -5.77 -20.40
CA ARG A 92 1.63 -4.82 -19.60
C ARG A 92 0.70 -4.02 -18.68
N TRP A 93 1.08 -3.86 -17.42
CA TRP A 93 0.31 -3.10 -16.44
C TRP A 93 0.99 -1.79 -16.05
N ARG A 94 0.19 -0.82 -15.60
CA ARG A 94 0.61 0.39 -14.89
C ARG A 94 0.19 0.25 -13.43
N PRO A 95 1.08 -0.15 -12.52
CA PRO A 95 0.72 -0.37 -11.13
C PRO A 95 0.50 0.95 -10.38
N PHE A 96 -0.52 0.93 -9.55
CA PHE A 96 -0.80 1.90 -8.51
C PHE A 96 -0.89 1.16 -7.19
N LEU A 97 -0.39 1.74 -6.10
CA LEU A 97 -0.36 1.09 -4.79
C LEU A 97 -0.88 2.03 -3.72
N ILE A 98 -1.87 1.56 -2.95
CA ILE A 98 -2.30 2.27 -1.74
C ILE A 98 -1.27 2.04 -0.63
N ASP A 99 -0.80 3.12 -0.04
CA ASP A 99 0.03 3.17 1.16
C ASP A 99 -0.79 3.79 2.29
N TRP A 100 -1.29 2.95 3.18
CA TRP A 100 -2.09 3.38 4.33
C TRP A 100 -1.23 4.15 5.32
N ALA A 101 -1.75 5.29 5.78
CA ALA A 101 -1.16 6.01 6.88
C ALA A 101 -1.16 5.12 8.14
N PRO A 102 -0.09 5.10 8.93
CA PRO A 102 -0.09 4.35 10.17
C PRO A 102 -1.05 5.01 11.19
N PRO A 103 -1.55 4.27 12.20
CA PRO A 103 -2.51 4.78 13.18
C PRO A 103 -2.02 5.98 14.00
N ASP A 104 -0.72 6.06 14.24
CA ASP A 104 -0.03 7.19 14.89
C ASP A 104 0.38 8.30 13.90
N GLY A 105 0.07 8.12 12.62
CA GLY A 105 0.36 9.05 11.54
C GLY A 105 -0.85 9.91 11.16
N GLN A 106 -1.03 10.09 9.86
CA GLN A 106 -2.10 10.92 9.29
C GLN A 106 -3.42 10.14 9.09
N LEU A 107 -3.62 9.03 9.80
CA LEU A 107 -4.88 8.29 9.80
C LEU A 107 -5.84 8.98 10.79
N PRO A 108 -7.02 9.47 10.34
CA PRO A 108 -8.01 10.05 11.25
C PRO A 108 -8.39 9.07 12.37
N ALA A 109 -8.54 9.57 13.59
CA ALA A 109 -8.77 8.74 14.78
C ALA A 109 -10.12 7.99 14.76
N ASP A 110 -11.08 8.50 14.00
CA ASP A 110 -12.41 7.95 13.76
C ASP A 110 -12.48 7.11 12.48
N THR A 111 -11.35 6.74 11.88
CA THR A 111 -11.33 5.88 10.68
C THR A 111 -11.85 4.50 11.02
N ASP A 112 -13.04 4.19 10.53
CA ASP A 112 -13.66 2.87 10.60
C ASP A 112 -13.57 2.13 9.25
N LEU A 113 -14.18 0.95 9.18
CA LEU A 113 -14.15 0.13 7.98
C LEU A 113 -14.84 0.79 6.78
N GLU A 114 -15.92 1.55 7.01
CA GLU A 114 -16.64 2.25 5.95
C GLU A 114 -15.76 3.35 5.34
N ALA A 115 -15.12 4.15 6.19
CA ALA A 115 -14.15 5.15 5.75
C ALA A 115 -13.03 4.53 4.89
N MET A 116 -12.49 3.38 5.30
CA MET A 116 -11.46 2.68 4.52
C MET A 116 -11.98 2.18 3.17
N VAL A 117 -13.21 1.67 3.10
CA VAL A 117 -13.85 1.26 1.84
C VAL A 117 -14.02 2.47 0.91
N LEU A 118 -14.47 3.61 1.43
CA LEU A 118 -14.60 4.85 0.66
C LEU A 118 -13.23 5.36 0.15
N MET A 119 -12.16 5.22 0.93
CA MET A 119 -10.80 5.54 0.50
C MET A 119 -10.35 4.65 -0.68
N VAL A 120 -10.67 3.35 -0.67
CA VAL A 120 -10.39 2.46 -1.81
C VAL A 120 -11.16 2.92 -3.06
N THR A 121 -12.43 3.28 -2.90
CA THR A 121 -13.25 3.80 -4.00
C THR A 121 -12.69 5.11 -4.55
N GLU A 122 -12.23 6.03 -3.70
CA GLU A 122 -11.57 7.28 -4.11
C GLU A 122 -10.28 6.99 -4.88
N ALA A 123 -9.44 6.06 -4.40
CA ALA A 123 -8.22 5.66 -5.08
C ALA A 123 -8.52 5.10 -6.48
N ALA A 124 -9.49 4.20 -6.62
CA ALA A 124 -9.89 3.62 -7.90
C ALA A 124 -10.40 4.69 -8.89
N ARG A 125 -11.22 5.64 -8.41
CA ARG A 125 -11.70 6.78 -9.20
C ARG A 125 -10.56 7.71 -9.62
N SER A 126 -9.59 7.96 -8.74
CA SER A 126 -8.40 8.75 -9.05
C SER A 126 -7.57 8.09 -10.15
N VAL A 127 -7.34 6.77 -10.07
CA VAL A 127 -6.67 6.02 -11.14
C VAL A 127 -7.45 6.11 -12.46
N ALA A 128 -8.77 5.94 -12.41
CA ALA A 128 -9.60 6.04 -13.60
C ALA A 128 -9.51 7.42 -14.28
N SER A 129 -9.55 8.48 -13.48
CA SER A 129 -9.37 9.85 -13.97
C SER A 129 -7.98 10.09 -14.58
N LEU A 130 -6.93 9.59 -13.92
CA LEU A 130 -5.54 9.76 -14.37
C LEU A 130 -5.19 8.95 -15.63
N THR A 131 -5.88 7.84 -15.88
CA THR A 131 -5.53 6.89 -16.96
C THR A 131 -6.59 6.78 -18.06
N GLY A 132 -7.76 7.42 -17.87
CA GLY A 132 -8.91 7.33 -18.76
C GLY A 132 -9.63 5.98 -18.74
N HIS A 133 -9.21 5.03 -17.89
CA HIS A 133 -9.76 3.67 -17.84
C HIS A 133 -9.88 3.19 -16.40
N PRO A 134 -10.94 2.45 -16.03
CA PRO A 134 -11.04 1.87 -14.70
C PRO A 134 -9.89 0.89 -14.44
N PRO A 135 -9.26 0.90 -13.25
CA PRO A 135 -8.22 -0.06 -12.91
C PRO A 135 -8.79 -1.48 -12.76
N VAL A 136 -7.97 -2.47 -13.09
CA VAL A 136 -8.11 -3.79 -12.46
C VAL A 136 -7.63 -3.66 -11.02
N VAL A 137 -8.41 -4.11 -10.05
CA VAL A 137 -8.08 -3.97 -8.62
C VAL A 137 -7.73 -5.34 -8.04
N ALA A 138 -6.60 -5.42 -7.32
CA ALA A 138 -6.21 -6.60 -6.56
C ALA A 138 -5.98 -6.21 -5.10
N GLY A 139 -6.79 -6.77 -4.21
CA GLY A 139 -6.63 -6.61 -2.77
C GLY A 139 -6.00 -7.84 -2.12
N HIS A 140 -5.22 -7.64 -1.07
CA HIS A 140 -4.57 -8.71 -0.31
C HIS A 140 -5.00 -8.73 1.15
N SER A 141 -5.38 -9.91 1.65
CA SER A 141 -5.87 -10.10 3.03
C SER A 141 -7.03 -9.13 3.31
N LEU A 142 -6.99 -8.34 4.40
CA LEU A 142 -8.00 -7.32 4.69
C LEU A 142 -8.19 -6.34 3.53
N GLY A 143 -7.13 -6.02 2.77
CA GLY A 143 -7.25 -5.19 1.57
C GLY A 143 -8.15 -5.82 0.49
N GLY A 144 -8.19 -7.15 0.40
CA GLY A 144 -9.12 -7.89 -0.46
C GLY A 144 -10.57 -7.74 -0.02
N THR A 145 -10.83 -7.78 1.29
CA THR A 145 -12.15 -7.51 1.85
C THR A 145 -12.59 -6.07 1.56
N LEU A 146 -11.71 -5.08 1.76
CA LEU A 146 -11.98 -3.67 1.44
C LEU A 146 -12.31 -3.49 -0.04
N THR A 147 -11.51 -4.09 -0.94
CA THR A 147 -11.76 -4.06 -2.39
C THR A 147 -13.10 -4.69 -2.75
N ALA A 148 -13.45 -5.83 -2.17
CA ALA A 148 -14.71 -6.51 -2.46
C ALA A 148 -15.93 -5.67 -2.04
N LEU A 149 -15.85 -5.03 -0.86
CA LEU A 149 -16.89 -4.11 -0.39
C LEU A 149 -16.96 -2.86 -1.27
N ALA A 150 -15.83 -2.25 -1.63
CA ALA A 150 -15.77 -1.08 -2.49
C ALA A 150 -16.37 -1.35 -3.88
N ALA A 151 -16.17 -2.55 -4.43
CA ALA A 151 -16.74 -2.95 -5.71
C ALA A 151 -18.25 -3.21 -5.68
N ALA A 152 -18.85 -3.33 -4.48
CA ALA A 152 -20.28 -3.53 -4.29
C ALA A 152 -21.06 -2.22 -4.04
N LEU A 153 -20.38 -1.07 -3.97
CA LEU A 153 -20.95 0.28 -3.87
C LEU A 153 -21.23 0.88 -5.26
#